data_AF-A0A397SQ02-F1
#
_entry.id   AF-A0A397SQ02-F1
#
_cell.length_a   1.000
_cell.length_b   1.000
_cell.length_c   1.000
_cell.angle_alpha   90.00
_cell.angle_beta   90.00
_cell.angle_gamma   90.00
#
_symmetry.space_group_name_H-M   'P 1'
#
loop_
_entity.id
_entity.type
_entity.pdbx_description
1 polymer ?
#
loop_
_entity_poly.entity_id
_entity_poly.type
_entity_poly.pdbx_seq_one_letter_code
_entity_poly.pdbx_strand_id
1 'polypeptide(L)'
;MWLDERVNISVKSPVFTTCCAKGKILLPPLQELLPPLNRLLIGMDHHACLFRQNIRMYNSALSFTSIGAKIDDNITGTRGVYTFRIHGEMYHSIGTLLPNDGDHPQFAQIYIYDTDNELQNRMNVMPNLDPNILMELRQMLNDVNPYVKTFRQASDMLRSNQLLDMKMVITDNRTTDSRRYNTPRAAEVAVIMVGDGQEIEPTERDIVLHLHEGGLQRVPEIHRAYASLHYVLMFPRGEDGWMLYLVMKMKKMNQSMLLQ
;
A
#
# COMPACT_ATOMS: atom_id res chain seq x y z
N MET A 1 -13.12 -8.57 -8.07
CA MET A 1 -13.76 -8.56 -9.41
C MET A 1 -15.15 -8.00 -9.29
N TRP A 2 -15.60 -7.20 -10.26
CA TRP A 2 -16.93 -6.61 -10.23
C TRP A 2 -17.95 -7.73 -10.43
N LEU A 3 -18.90 -7.86 -9.49
CA LEU A 3 -19.83 -8.98 -9.49
C LEU A 3 -20.66 -9.05 -10.77
N ASP A 4 -20.89 -7.92 -11.45
CA ASP A 4 -21.72 -7.87 -12.65
C ASP A 4 -21.00 -8.37 -13.91
N GLU A 5 -19.68 -8.60 -13.86
CA GLU A 5 -18.94 -9.28 -14.93
C GLU A 5 -19.07 -10.81 -14.89
N ARG A 6 -19.79 -11.34 -13.89
CA ARG A 6 -19.98 -12.79 -13.75
C ARG A 6 -20.83 -13.32 -14.90
N VAL A 7 -20.43 -14.47 -15.44
CA VAL A 7 -21.20 -15.18 -16.49
C VAL A 7 -22.21 -16.18 -15.91
N ASN A 8 -22.20 -16.39 -14.60
CA ASN A 8 -23.12 -17.29 -13.92
C ASN A 8 -23.98 -16.55 -12.90
N ILE A 9 -25.09 -17.17 -12.48
CA ILE A 9 -26.08 -16.53 -11.60
C ILE A 9 -25.58 -16.45 -10.14
N SER A 10 -24.63 -17.30 -9.73
CA SER A 10 -24.19 -17.41 -8.35
C SER A 10 -23.32 -16.23 -7.89
N VAL A 11 -23.80 -15.48 -6.91
CA VAL A 11 -23.03 -14.42 -6.21
C VAL A 11 -22.03 -15.03 -5.22
N LYS A 12 -22.31 -16.21 -4.65
CA LYS A 12 -21.42 -16.90 -3.71
C LYS A 12 -20.25 -17.60 -4.41
N SER A 13 -20.38 -17.92 -5.69
CA SER A 13 -19.34 -18.56 -6.49
C SER A 13 -19.37 -18.03 -7.92
N PRO A 14 -19.00 -16.76 -8.12
CA PRO A 14 -19.06 -16.13 -9.43
C PRO A 14 -17.99 -16.72 -10.36
N VAL A 15 -18.36 -16.93 -11.61
CA VAL A 15 -17.50 -17.39 -12.70
C VAL A 15 -17.30 -16.23 -13.65
N PHE A 16 -16.04 -16.00 -14.02
CA PHE A 16 -15.65 -14.93 -14.94
C PHE A 16 -14.92 -15.54 -16.14
N THR A 17 -15.30 -15.14 -17.35
CA THR A 17 -14.71 -15.66 -18.60
C THR A 17 -13.58 -14.79 -19.11
N THR A 18 -13.65 -13.48 -18.89
CA THR A 18 -12.67 -12.48 -19.38
C THR A 18 -11.40 -12.44 -18.52
N CYS A 19 -11.52 -12.74 -17.22
CA CYS A 19 -10.41 -12.78 -16.27
C CYS A 19 -10.35 -14.17 -15.59
N CYS A 20 -9.20 -14.52 -14.99
CA CYS A 20 -9.03 -15.74 -14.16
C CYS A 20 -9.09 -17.10 -14.88
N ALA A 21 -8.80 -17.11 -16.20
CA ALA A 21 -8.69 -18.32 -17.01
C ALA A 21 -9.89 -19.28 -16.85
N LYS A 22 -11.12 -18.74 -16.91
CA LYS A 22 -12.40 -19.46 -16.71
C LYS A 22 -12.56 -20.03 -15.29
N GLY A 23 -12.21 -19.25 -14.27
CA GLY A 23 -12.30 -19.66 -12.86
C GLY A 23 -11.23 -20.66 -12.40
N LYS A 24 -10.14 -20.81 -13.18
CA LYS A 24 -8.95 -21.56 -12.75
C LYS A 24 -8.17 -20.79 -11.69
N ILE A 25 -8.22 -19.47 -11.69
CA ILE A 25 -7.65 -18.66 -10.60
C ILE A 25 -8.71 -18.54 -9.50
N LEU A 26 -8.33 -18.86 -8.26
CA LEU A 26 -9.14 -18.63 -7.07
C LEU A 26 -8.97 -17.18 -6.65
N LEU A 27 -9.99 -16.35 -6.90
CA LEU A 27 -10.04 -15.03 -6.28
C LEU A 27 -10.69 -15.12 -4.90
N PRO A 28 -10.18 -14.35 -3.91
CA PRO A 28 -10.86 -14.21 -2.65
C PRO A 28 -12.20 -13.48 -2.85
N PRO A 29 -13.19 -13.72 -1.96
CA PRO A 29 -14.39 -12.90 -1.93
C PRO A 29 -14.01 -11.43 -1.67
N LEU A 30 -14.79 -10.52 -2.25
CA LEU A 30 -14.65 -9.09 -1.94
C LEU A 30 -14.82 -8.90 -0.43
N GLN A 31 -13.83 -8.28 0.20
CA GLN A 31 -13.93 -7.93 1.61
C GLN A 31 -14.88 -6.74 1.78
N GLU A 32 -15.55 -6.68 2.92
CA GLU A 32 -16.37 -5.53 3.27
C GLU A 32 -15.51 -4.28 3.48
N LEU A 33 -15.99 -3.16 2.93
CA LEU A 33 -15.38 -1.85 3.11
C LEU A 33 -15.50 -1.42 4.57
N LEU A 34 -14.39 -0.97 5.14
CA LEU A 34 -14.32 -0.51 6.53
C LEU A 34 -14.99 0.85 6.71
N PRO A 35 -15.71 1.11 7.80
CA PRO A 35 -15.98 2.47 8.26
C PRO A 35 -14.66 3.16 8.66
N PRO A 36 -14.49 4.46 8.37
CA PRO A 36 -15.45 5.39 7.76
C PRO A 36 -15.48 5.30 6.22
N LEU A 37 -14.52 4.62 5.60
CA LEU A 37 -14.30 4.64 4.14
C LEU A 37 -15.54 4.23 3.35
N ASN A 38 -16.29 3.21 3.79
CA ASN A 38 -17.56 2.84 3.16
C ASN A 38 -18.52 4.03 3.11
N ARG A 39 -18.83 4.63 4.26
CA ARG A 39 -19.71 5.81 4.38
C ARG A 39 -19.24 6.96 3.47
N LEU A 40 -17.94 7.23 3.44
CA LEU A 40 -17.38 8.30 2.62
C LEU A 40 -17.47 8.01 1.11
N LEU A 41 -17.36 6.74 0.70
CA LEU A 41 -17.45 6.34 -0.70
C LEU A 41 -18.88 6.37 -1.23
N ILE A 42 -19.86 5.86 -0.48
CA ILE A 42 -21.25 5.70 -0.98
C ILE A 42 -22.26 6.69 -0.38
N GLY A 43 -21.90 7.39 0.70
CA GLY A 43 -22.80 8.30 1.40
C GLY A 43 -23.19 9.53 0.58
N MET A 44 -24.30 10.16 0.93
CA MET A 44 -24.81 11.37 0.26
C MET A 44 -24.62 12.65 1.07
N ASP A 45 -24.01 12.56 2.26
CA ASP A 45 -23.73 13.71 3.11
C ASP A 45 -22.59 14.59 2.56
N HIS A 46 -22.44 15.79 3.13
CA HIS A 46 -21.43 16.75 2.70
C HIS A 46 -20.00 16.21 2.78
N HIS A 47 -19.65 15.46 3.84
CA HIS A 47 -18.31 14.89 4.00
C HIS A 47 -18.05 13.82 2.94
N ALA A 48 -19.03 12.97 2.64
CA ALA A 48 -18.90 11.96 1.59
C ALA A 48 -18.71 12.60 0.19
N CYS A 49 -19.47 13.66 -0.12
CA CYS A 49 -19.28 14.43 -1.36
C CYS A 49 -17.89 15.07 -1.44
N LEU A 50 -17.45 15.74 -0.38
CA LEU A 50 -16.14 16.40 -0.30
C LEU A 50 -14.99 15.38 -0.41
N PHE A 51 -15.13 14.24 0.27
CA PHE A 51 -14.18 13.14 0.19
C PHE A 51 -14.04 12.62 -1.25
N ARG A 52 -15.16 12.30 -1.92
CA ARG A 52 -15.11 11.78 -3.30
C ARG A 52 -14.48 12.75 -4.29
N GLN A 53 -14.75 14.05 -4.15
CA GLN A 53 -14.13 15.08 -4.99
C GLN A 53 -12.60 15.12 -4.81
N ASN A 54 -12.11 14.82 -3.61
CA ASN A 54 -10.71 14.96 -3.22
C ASN A 54 -10.02 13.63 -2.87
N ILE A 55 -10.60 12.49 -3.24
CA ILE A 55 -10.19 11.16 -2.76
C ILE A 55 -8.71 10.87 -3.05
N ARG A 56 -8.21 11.35 -4.19
CA ARG A 56 -6.78 11.21 -4.56
C ARG A 56 -5.87 11.94 -3.58
N MET A 57 -6.25 13.16 -3.15
CA MET A 57 -5.46 13.93 -2.18
C MET A 57 -5.49 13.27 -0.79
N TYR A 58 -6.64 12.75 -0.35
CA TYR A 58 -6.71 11.96 0.89
C TYR A 58 -5.84 10.71 0.83
N ASN A 59 -5.86 9.99 -0.31
CA ASN A 59 -4.99 8.83 -0.50
C ASN A 59 -3.51 9.24 -0.44
N SER A 60 -3.12 10.28 -1.17
CA SER A 60 -1.72 10.75 -1.18
C SER A 60 -1.26 11.25 0.18
N ALA A 61 -2.14 11.90 0.96
CA ALA A 61 -1.86 12.34 2.32
C ALA A 61 -1.62 11.16 3.28
N LEU A 62 -2.16 9.99 2.96
CA LEU A 62 -2.05 8.74 3.72
C LEU A 62 -1.06 7.75 3.09
N SER A 63 -0.33 8.13 2.04
CA SER A 63 0.59 7.24 1.34
C SER A 63 1.92 7.09 2.10
N PHE A 64 2.53 5.91 2.01
CA PHE A 64 3.91 5.67 2.47
C PHE A 64 4.94 6.08 1.42
N THR A 65 4.51 6.23 0.18
CA THR A 65 5.38 6.45 -0.98
C THR A 65 4.99 7.70 -1.76
N SER A 66 5.96 8.37 -2.35
CA SER A 66 5.74 9.40 -3.36
C SER A 66 5.59 8.78 -4.75
N ILE A 67 4.91 9.47 -5.67
CA ILE A 67 4.96 9.17 -7.11
C ILE A 67 5.98 10.10 -7.75
N GLY A 68 6.83 9.53 -8.61
CA GLY A 68 7.70 10.26 -9.51
C GLY A 68 7.44 9.89 -10.97
N ALA A 69 7.74 10.81 -11.87
CA ALA A 69 7.78 10.56 -13.31
C ALA A 69 8.78 11.53 -13.95
N LYS A 70 9.42 11.10 -15.05
CA LYS A 70 10.28 11.99 -15.84
C LYS A 70 9.40 12.79 -16.80
N ILE A 71 9.00 13.99 -16.39
CA ILE A 71 8.12 14.86 -17.21
C ILE A 71 8.92 15.43 -18.37
N ASP A 72 8.28 15.49 -19.54
CA ASP A 72 8.79 16.21 -20.70
C ASP A 72 8.15 17.60 -20.77
N ASP A 73 8.89 18.58 -20.26
CA ASP A 73 8.46 19.97 -20.17
C ASP A 73 8.38 20.68 -21.54
N ASN A 74 8.94 20.09 -22.61
CA ASN A 74 8.84 20.68 -23.95
C ASN A 74 7.43 20.55 -24.54
N ILE A 75 6.64 19.60 -24.06
CA ILE A 75 5.26 19.38 -24.49
C ILE A 75 4.28 19.65 -23.36
N THR A 76 4.64 19.28 -22.14
CA THR A 76 3.74 19.40 -21.00
C THR A 76 3.43 20.87 -20.72
N GLY A 77 2.14 21.22 -20.71
CA GLY A 77 1.70 22.59 -20.43
C GLY A 77 1.89 23.59 -21.58
N THR A 78 2.25 23.11 -22.79
CA THR A 78 2.28 23.98 -23.98
C THR A 78 0.89 24.51 -24.34
N ARG A 79 0.83 25.67 -25.00
CA ARG A 79 -0.43 26.32 -25.41
C ARG A 79 -1.18 25.43 -26.42
N GLY A 80 -2.38 24.99 -26.06
CA GLY A 80 -3.22 24.13 -26.89
C GLY A 80 -4.03 23.15 -26.05
N VAL A 81 -4.32 21.97 -26.59
CA VAL A 81 -4.94 20.88 -25.84
C VAL A 81 -3.99 20.44 -24.72
N TYR A 82 -4.51 20.37 -23.49
CA TYR A 82 -3.72 19.92 -22.34
C TYR A 82 -3.08 18.57 -22.64
N THR A 83 -1.75 18.57 -22.70
CA THR A 83 -0.93 17.39 -22.94
C THR A 83 0.00 17.23 -21.76
N PHE A 84 0.04 16.02 -21.20
CA PHE A 84 0.96 15.63 -20.13
C PHE A 84 1.80 14.48 -20.68
N ARG A 85 3.10 14.72 -20.89
CA ARG A 85 4.02 13.73 -21.46
C ARG A 85 5.09 13.36 -20.43
N ILE A 86 5.28 12.06 -20.27
CA ILE A 86 6.36 11.49 -19.45
C ILE A 86 7.27 10.62 -20.32
N HIS A 87 8.52 10.48 -19.91
CA HIS A 87 9.48 9.54 -20.47
C HIS A 87 9.61 8.32 -19.58
N GLY A 88 9.41 7.14 -20.16
CA GLY A 88 9.44 5.87 -19.44
C GLY A 88 8.14 5.66 -18.65
N GLU A 89 8.28 5.34 -17.37
CA GLU A 89 7.17 4.94 -16.49
C GLU A 89 7.00 5.91 -15.30
N MET A 90 5.81 5.88 -14.70
CA MET A 90 5.60 6.45 -13.38
C MET A 90 6.06 5.42 -12.33
N TYR A 91 6.80 5.87 -11.33
CA TYR A 91 7.38 4.99 -10.32
C TYR A 91 7.03 5.47 -8.92
N HIS A 92 6.88 4.53 -7.98
CA HIS A 92 6.75 4.83 -6.56
C HIS A 92 8.13 4.91 -5.92
N SER A 93 8.31 5.86 -5.00
CA SER A 93 9.54 5.99 -4.25
C SER A 93 9.28 6.12 -2.75
N ILE A 94 10.20 5.60 -1.94
CA ILE A 94 10.12 5.65 -0.49
C ILE A 94 11.44 6.18 0.08
N GLY A 95 11.33 7.06 1.07
CA GLY A 95 12.50 7.67 1.71
C GLY A 95 12.96 6.89 2.94
N THR A 96 13.91 7.48 3.64
CA THR A 96 14.39 7.06 4.96
C THR A 96 13.29 7.13 6.01
N LEU A 97 13.48 6.48 7.16
CA LEU A 97 12.51 6.43 8.25
C LEU A 97 12.33 7.79 8.94
N LEU A 98 13.39 8.60 9.00
CA LEU A 98 13.40 9.94 9.58
C LEU A 98 13.73 11.00 8.52
N PRO A 99 13.17 12.21 8.64
CA PRO A 99 13.59 13.34 7.81
C PRO A 99 15.04 13.72 8.09
N ASN A 100 15.68 14.44 7.16
CA ASN A 100 16.94 15.09 7.45
C ASN A 100 16.74 16.26 8.41
N ASP A 101 17.82 16.71 9.03
CA ASP A 101 17.79 17.87 9.94
C ASP A 101 17.24 19.11 9.23
N GLY A 102 16.14 19.65 9.78
CA GLY A 102 15.46 20.83 9.26
C GLY A 102 14.39 20.57 8.20
N ASP A 103 14.29 19.35 7.67
CA ASP A 103 13.24 18.98 6.73
C ASP A 103 11.92 18.63 7.43
N HIS A 104 10.80 18.90 6.77
CA HIS A 104 9.50 18.42 7.23
C HIS A 104 9.32 16.93 6.88
N PRO A 105 8.66 16.13 7.74
CA PRO A 105 8.42 14.72 7.46
C PRO A 105 7.48 14.54 6.26
N GLN A 106 7.80 13.60 5.37
CA GLN A 106 7.00 13.28 4.19
C GLN A 106 6.65 11.79 4.11
N PHE A 107 5.45 11.48 3.62
CA PHE A 107 4.98 10.12 3.35
C PHE A 107 5.21 9.14 4.51
N ALA A 108 6.02 8.09 4.33
CA ALA A 108 6.35 7.10 5.36
C ALA A 108 6.87 7.72 6.67
N GLN A 109 7.67 8.80 6.60
CA GLN A 109 8.25 9.45 7.78
C GLN A 109 7.18 10.00 8.73
N ILE A 110 6.01 10.40 8.20
CA ILE A 110 4.90 10.96 8.99
C ILE A 110 4.33 9.92 9.99
N TYR A 111 4.52 8.63 9.73
CA TYR A 111 4.10 7.58 10.67
C TYR A 111 5.05 7.42 11.86
N ILE A 112 6.26 7.98 11.77
CA ILE A 112 7.34 7.85 12.76
C ILE A 112 7.64 9.17 13.45
N TYR A 113 7.99 10.18 12.66
CA TYR A 113 8.42 11.48 13.15
C TYR A 113 7.23 12.32 13.61
N ASP A 114 7.34 12.91 14.81
CA ASP A 114 6.37 13.85 15.39
C ASP A 114 4.90 13.41 15.18
N THR A 115 4.57 12.22 15.69
CA THR A 115 3.22 11.65 15.58
C THR A 115 2.14 12.48 16.28
N ASP A 116 2.54 13.43 17.13
CA ASP A 116 1.64 14.33 17.85
C ASP A 116 1.10 15.41 16.90
N ASN A 117 1.91 15.85 15.91
CA ASN A 117 1.50 16.80 14.86
C ASN A 117 1.21 16.14 13.50
N GLU A 118 0.97 14.83 13.48
CA GLU A 118 0.81 14.05 12.25
C GLU A 118 -0.24 14.61 11.29
N LEU A 119 -1.39 15.05 11.81
CA LEU A 119 -2.48 15.59 10.98
C LEU A 119 -2.04 16.85 10.24
N GLN A 120 -1.33 17.75 10.94
CA GLN A 120 -0.77 18.96 10.34
C GLN A 120 0.32 18.61 9.33
N ASN A 121 1.21 17.66 9.66
CA ASN A 121 2.25 17.20 8.74
C ASN A 121 1.66 16.65 7.43
N ARG A 122 0.57 15.87 7.51
CA ARG A 122 -0.15 15.39 6.31
C ARG A 122 -0.77 16.52 5.50
N MET A 123 -1.33 17.53 6.17
CA MET A 123 -1.91 18.71 5.50
C MET A 123 -0.84 19.65 4.91
N ASN A 124 0.39 19.62 5.43
CA ASN A 124 1.52 20.32 4.82
C ASN A 124 1.92 19.67 3.47
N VAL A 125 1.80 18.35 3.37
CA VAL A 125 2.04 17.61 2.11
C VAL A 125 0.86 17.75 1.15
N MET A 126 -0.37 17.66 1.66
CA MET A 126 -1.61 17.76 0.88
C MET A 126 -2.53 18.83 1.49
N PRO A 127 -2.41 20.10 1.05
CA PRO A 127 -3.19 21.20 1.61
C PRO A 127 -4.67 21.10 1.22
N ASN A 128 -5.51 21.83 1.95
CA ASN A 128 -6.96 21.96 1.71
C ASN A 128 -7.79 20.68 1.88
N LEU A 129 -7.31 19.75 2.71
CA LEU A 129 -8.11 18.60 3.16
C LEU A 129 -8.98 18.97 4.36
N ASP A 130 -10.13 18.30 4.50
CA ASP A 130 -10.92 18.37 5.72
C ASP A 130 -10.23 17.57 6.83
N PRO A 131 -9.88 18.21 7.96
CA PRO A 131 -9.13 17.56 9.03
C PRO A 131 -9.91 16.45 9.72
N ASN A 132 -11.24 16.53 9.79
CA ASN A 132 -12.07 15.50 10.42
C ASN A 132 -12.09 14.23 9.56
N ILE A 133 -12.28 14.37 8.25
CA ILE A 133 -12.22 13.23 7.33
C ILE A 133 -10.85 12.55 7.39
N LEU A 134 -9.78 13.35 7.34
CA LEU A 134 -8.41 12.82 7.40
C LEU A 134 -8.13 12.12 8.74
N MET A 135 -8.63 12.67 9.86
CA MET A 135 -8.52 12.05 11.18
C MET A 135 -9.26 10.71 11.26
N GLU A 136 -10.50 10.63 10.76
CA GLU A 136 -11.26 9.36 10.76
C GLU A 136 -10.55 8.29 9.91
N LEU A 137 -10.01 8.65 8.74
CA LEU A 137 -9.26 7.73 7.87
C LEU A 137 -7.94 7.29 8.49
N ARG A 138 -7.19 8.21 9.12
CA ARG A 138 -5.98 7.90 9.88
C ARG A 138 -6.27 6.87 10.98
N GLN A 139 -7.33 7.10 11.76
CA GLN A 139 -7.71 6.19 12.85
C GLN A 139 -8.02 4.79 12.31
N MET A 140 -8.82 4.70 11.25
CA MET A 140 -9.11 3.43 10.59
C MET A 140 -7.83 2.69 10.19
N LEU A 141 -6.85 3.39 9.59
CA LEU A 141 -5.60 2.77 9.17
C LEU A 141 -4.72 2.35 10.37
N ASN A 142 -4.67 3.12 11.45
CA ASN A 142 -3.99 2.70 12.69
C ASN A 142 -4.57 1.36 13.21
N ASP A 143 -5.89 1.17 13.11
CA ASP A 143 -6.56 -0.01 13.62
C ASP A 143 -6.31 -1.26 12.76
N VAL A 144 -6.31 -1.12 11.42
CA VAL A 144 -6.34 -2.26 10.50
C VAL A 144 -5.10 -2.46 9.64
N ASN A 145 -4.29 -1.42 9.39
CA ASN A 145 -3.22 -1.50 8.41
C ASN A 145 -1.92 -2.04 9.04
N PRO A 146 -1.38 -3.17 8.57
CA PRO A 146 -0.19 -3.79 9.16
C PRO A 146 1.09 -2.98 8.93
N TYR A 147 1.21 -2.26 7.81
CA TYR A 147 2.35 -1.36 7.60
C TYR A 147 2.31 -0.23 8.61
N VAL A 148 1.15 0.42 8.80
CA VAL A 148 1.00 1.48 9.82
C VAL A 148 1.46 0.95 11.18
N LYS A 149 1.03 -0.24 11.58
CA LYS A 149 1.46 -0.86 12.85
C LYS A 149 2.98 -1.04 12.94
N THR A 150 3.63 -1.51 11.88
CA THR A 150 5.10 -1.67 11.89
C THR A 150 5.83 -0.33 11.93
N PHE A 151 5.34 0.70 11.22
CA PHE A 151 5.88 2.07 11.33
C PHE A 151 5.68 2.66 12.73
N ARG A 152 4.52 2.43 13.38
CA ARG A 152 4.30 2.85 14.78
C ARG A 152 5.22 2.13 15.76
N GLN A 153 5.45 0.83 15.55
CA GLN A 153 6.40 0.10 16.38
C GLN A 153 7.80 0.71 16.28
N ALA A 154 8.25 1.08 15.08
CA ALA A 154 9.51 1.80 14.89
C ALA A 154 9.51 3.17 15.60
N SER A 155 8.41 3.93 15.50
CA SER A 155 8.21 5.19 16.24
C SER A 155 8.39 5.00 17.74
N ASP A 156 7.73 4.01 18.34
CA ASP A 156 7.76 3.78 19.78
C ASP A 156 9.17 3.38 20.27
N MET A 157 9.89 2.60 19.45
CA MET A 157 11.28 2.23 19.72
C MET A 157 12.21 3.44 19.70
N LEU A 158 12.08 4.32 18.70
CA LEU A 158 12.86 5.56 18.58
C LEU A 158 12.52 6.59 19.67
N ARG A 159 11.24 6.67 20.09
CA ARG A 159 10.84 7.48 21.25
C ARG A 159 11.47 6.99 22.55
N SER A 160 11.59 5.68 22.69
CA SER A 160 12.18 5.06 23.89
C SER A 160 13.71 5.18 23.92
N ASN A 161 14.35 5.16 22.75
CA ASN A 161 15.80 5.34 22.60
C ASN A 161 16.11 6.08 21.29
N GLN A 162 16.52 7.34 21.40
CA GLN A 162 16.86 8.17 20.23
C GLN A 162 18.19 7.79 19.57
N LEU A 163 19.04 6.99 20.24
CA LEU A 163 20.36 6.57 19.73
C LEU A 163 20.36 5.15 19.13
N LEU A 164 19.31 4.35 19.34
CA LEU A 164 18.41 4.03 18.23
C LEU A 164 18.93 3.60 16.85
N ASP A 165 20.02 2.87 16.63
CA ASP A 165 20.31 2.40 15.25
C ASP A 165 19.41 1.23 14.83
N MET A 166 18.72 1.36 13.70
CA MET A 166 17.81 0.36 13.17
C MET A 166 17.60 0.46 11.65
N LYS A 167 17.25 -0.67 11.03
CA LYS A 167 16.72 -0.75 9.67
C LYS A 167 15.37 -1.44 9.66
N MET A 168 14.47 -0.98 8.80
CA MET A 168 13.17 -1.64 8.56
C MET A 168 13.19 -2.27 7.17
N VAL A 169 12.86 -3.55 7.09
CA VAL A 169 12.79 -4.29 5.82
C VAL A 169 11.35 -4.67 5.56
N ILE A 170 10.73 -4.10 4.53
CA ILE A 170 9.43 -4.55 4.02
C ILE A 170 9.69 -5.71 3.08
N THR A 171 9.14 -6.87 3.42
CA THR A 171 9.47 -8.13 2.75
C THR A 171 8.51 -8.46 1.61
N ASP A 172 9.06 -8.92 0.48
CA ASP A 172 8.30 -9.53 -0.62
C ASP A 172 8.04 -11.02 -0.40
N ASN A 173 8.65 -11.64 0.62
CA ASN A 173 8.52 -13.07 0.90
C ASN A 173 7.65 -13.35 2.13
N ARG A 174 6.33 -13.30 1.95
CA ARG A 174 5.36 -13.69 2.99
C ARG A 174 5.15 -15.20 2.95
N THR A 175 5.55 -15.90 4.02
CA THR A 175 5.51 -17.37 4.14
C THR A 175 4.12 -17.95 4.45
N THR A 176 3.06 -17.12 4.46
CA THR A 176 1.70 -17.61 4.63
C THR A 176 1.21 -18.33 3.38
N ASP A 177 0.47 -19.42 3.62
CA ASP A 177 -0.14 -20.27 2.61
C ASP A 177 -0.75 -19.46 1.45
N SER A 178 -0.08 -19.46 0.30
CA SER A 178 -0.50 -18.78 -0.92
C SER A 178 -1.88 -19.23 -1.44
N ARG A 179 -2.45 -20.29 -0.84
CA ARG A 179 -3.82 -20.76 -1.07
C ARG A 179 -4.89 -19.86 -0.44
N ARG A 180 -4.54 -18.89 0.42
CA ARG A 180 -5.48 -17.92 1.01
C ARG A 180 -4.88 -16.51 1.07
N TYR A 181 -5.49 -15.57 0.34
CA TYR A 181 -5.26 -14.13 0.49
C TYR A 181 -5.78 -13.67 1.87
N ASN A 182 -5.02 -13.95 2.92
CA ASN A 182 -5.32 -13.47 4.26
C ASN A 182 -4.91 -12.00 4.37
N THR A 183 -5.62 -11.26 5.22
CA THR A 183 -5.17 -9.93 5.63
C THR A 183 -3.81 -10.07 6.32
N PRO A 184 -2.76 -9.37 5.84
CA PRO A 184 -1.44 -9.55 6.37
C PRO A 184 -1.31 -9.01 7.79
N ARG A 185 -0.43 -9.62 8.58
CA ARG A 185 -0.08 -9.17 9.94
C ARG A 185 1.16 -8.29 9.92
N ALA A 186 1.33 -7.43 10.92
CA ALA A 186 2.49 -6.52 11.02
C ALA A 186 3.84 -7.26 10.90
N ALA A 187 3.98 -8.39 11.61
CA ALA A 187 5.16 -9.24 11.56
C ALA A 187 5.37 -9.98 10.22
N GLU A 188 4.34 -10.06 9.37
CA GLU A 188 4.43 -10.67 8.03
C GLU A 188 4.82 -9.64 6.96
N VAL A 189 4.53 -8.35 7.17
CA VAL A 189 4.77 -7.34 6.14
C VAL A 189 6.16 -6.73 6.20
N ALA A 190 6.73 -6.61 7.39
CA ALA A 190 8.02 -5.98 7.58
C ALA A 190 8.68 -6.43 8.89
N VAL A 191 10.00 -6.36 8.92
CA VAL A 191 10.85 -6.68 10.08
C VAL A 191 11.65 -5.44 10.46
N ILE A 192 11.74 -5.15 11.76
CA ILE A 192 12.61 -4.11 12.32
C ILE A 192 13.85 -4.80 12.89
N MET A 193 15.02 -4.42 12.40
CA MET A 193 16.32 -4.89 12.90
C MET A 193 17.00 -3.77 13.66
N VAL A 194 17.51 -4.08 14.85
CA VAL A 194 18.16 -3.13 15.75
C VAL A 194 19.65 -3.45 15.83
N GLY A 195 20.50 -2.43 15.71
CA GLY A 195 21.95 -2.56 15.72
C GLY A 195 22.51 -3.38 14.54
N ASP A 196 23.62 -4.08 14.79
CA ASP A 196 24.35 -4.96 13.86
C ASP A 196 23.82 -6.41 13.85
N GLY A 197 22.61 -6.65 14.36
CA GLY A 197 22.03 -7.97 14.56
C GLY A 197 22.03 -8.84 13.28
N GLN A 198 21.92 -10.17 13.45
CA GLN A 198 21.94 -11.15 12.34
C GLN A 198 21.16 -10.63 11.13
N GLU A 199 21.91 -10.20 10.11
CA GLU A 199 21.31 -9.59 8.93
C GLU A 199 20.42 -10.64 8.27
N ILE A 200 19.11 -10.43 8.30
CA ILE A 200 18.29 -11.04 7.25
C ILE A 200 18.79 -10.35 5.99
N GLU A 201 19.56 -11.08 5.20
CA GLU A 201 20.00 -10.64 3.87
C GLU A 201 18.75 -10.34 3.05
N PRO A 202 18.43 -9.06 2.81
CA PRO A 202 17.26 -8.69 2.06
C PRO A 202 17.42 -9.24 0.64
N THR A 203 16.35 -9.79 0.10
CA THR A 203 16.32 -10.18 -1.30
C THR A 203 16.28 -8.94 -2.19
N GLU A 204 16.61 -9.09 -3.48
CA GLU A 204 16.60 -7.97 -4.45
C GLU A 204 15.24 -7.24 -4.57
N ARG A 205 14.15 -7.82 -4.06
CA ARG A 205 12.82 -7.22 -4.11
C ARG A 205 12.38 -6.58 -2.80
N ASP A 206 13.10 -6.83 -1.71
CA ASP A 206 12.75 -6.26 -0.42
C ASP A 206 13.05 -4.75 -0.40
N ILE A 207 12.25 -3.99 0.33
CA ILE A 207 12.44 -2.54 0.47
C ILE A 207 13.13 -2.31 1.81
N VAL A 208 14.34 -1.74 1.78
CA VAL A 208 15.16 -1.54 2.97
C VAL A 208 15.18 -0.06 3.33
N LEU A 209 14.58 0.28 4.47
CA LEU A 209 14.50 1.65 4.98
C LEU A 209 15.50 1.83 6.12
N HIS A 210 16.46 2.72 5.92
CA HIS A 210 17.40 3.15 6.95
C HIS A 210 16.87 4.39 7.67
N LEU A 211 17.45 4.72 8.83
CA LEU A 211 17.03 5.88 9.62
C LEU A 211 17.22 7.21 8.90
N HIS A 212 18.46 7.51 8.51
CA HIS A 212 18.83 8.78 7.88
C HIS A 212 19.56 8.60 6.54
N GLU A 213 20.23 7.46 6.33
CA GLU A 213 21.04 7.22 5.13
C GLU A 213 20.25 6.52 4.01
N GLY A 214 20.77 6.55 2.77
CA GLY A 214 20.16 5.82 1.65
C GLY A 214 19.15 6.61 0.81
N GLY A 215 18.68 7.76 1.29
CA GLY A 215 17.87 8.70 0.50
C GLY A 215 16.57 8.10 -0.03
N LEU A 216 16.12 8.63 -1.18
CA LEU A 216 14.88 8.18 -1.84
C LEU A 216 15.17 6.99 -2.76
N GLN A 217 14.55 5.84 -2.49
CA GLN A 217 14.69 4.63 -3.28
C GLN A 217 13.41 4.32 -4.08
N ARG A 218 13.56 3.71 -5.27
CA ARG A 218 12.41 3.22 -6.04
C ARG A 218 11.88 1.93 -5.43
N VAL A 219 10.56 1.86 -5.27
CA VAL A 219 9.90 0.60 -4.90
C VAL A 219 9.80 -0.28 -6.14
N PRO A 220 10.26 -1.55 -6.12
CA PRO A 220 10.16 -2.43 -7.28
C PRO A 220 8.69 -2.63 -7.69
N GLU A 221 8.36 -2.43 -8.97
CA GLU A 221 6.97 -2.53 -9.47
C GLU A 221 6.37 -3.92 -9.30
N ILE A 222 7.23 -4.94 -9.30
CA ILE A 222 6.86 -6.34 -9.13
C ILE A 222 6.69 -6.75 -7.66
N HIS A 223 6.99 -5.86 -6.72
CA HIS A 223 6.83 -6.13 -5.29
C HIS A 223 5.35 -6.13 -4.93
N ARG A 224 4.90 -7.14 -4.19
CA ARG A 224 3.51 -7.24 -3.70
C ARG A 224 3.00 -6.00 -2.98
N ALA A 225 3.89 -5.25 -2.32
CA ALA A 225 3.55 -4.07 -1.55
C ALA A 225 3.44 -2.79 -2.40
N TYR A 226 3.87 -2.83 -3.67
CA TYR A 226 3.98 -1.66 -4.54
C TYR A 226 2.69 -0.83 -4.60
N ALA A 227 1.55 -1.50 -4.79
CA ALA A 227 0.25 -0.83 -4.83
C ALA A 227 -0.23 -0.42 -3.44
N SER A 228 -0.08 -1.29 -2.43
CA SER A 228 -0.62 -1.04 -1.08
C SER A 228 0.11 0.07 -0.33
N LEU A 229 1.39 0.29 -0.61
CA LEU A 229 2.17 1.37 -0.01
C LEU A 229 1.83 2.75 -0.60
N HIS A 230 1.23 2.79 -1.78
CA HIS A 230 0.83 4.04 -2.43
C HIS A 230 -0.68 4.30 -2.37
N TYR A 231 -1.48 3.32 -2.75
CA TYR A 231 -2.95 3.39 -2.80
C TYR A 231 -3.58 2.90 -1.51
N VAL A 232 -3.18 3.48 -0.38
CA VAL A 232 -3.52 3.02 0.97
C VAL A 232 -5.03 2.94 1.21
N LEU A 233 -5.84 3.82 0.60
CA LEU A 233 -7.30 3.75 0.73
C LEU A 233 -7.94 2.63 -0.11
N MET A 234 -7.26 2.16 -1.15
CA MET A 234 -7.69 0.99 -1.93
C MET A 234 -7.28 -0.32 -1.24
N PHE A 235 -6.20 -0.29 -0.47
CA PHE A 235 -5.65 -1.42 0.28
C PHE A 235 -5.56 -1.10 1.79
N PRO A 236 -6.68 -0.80 2.46
CA PRO A 236 -6.68 -0.29 3.83
C PRO A 236 -6.10 -1.29 4.83
N ARG A 237 -6.12 -2.59 4.52
CA ARG A 237 -5.53 -3.63 5.36
C ARG A 237 -4.15 -4.08 4.88
N GLY A 238 -3.52 -3.30 4.01
CA GLY A 238 -2.18 -3.59 3.48
C GLY A 238 -2.15 -4.84 2.60
N GLU A 239 -3.27 -5.17 1.97
CA GLU A 239 -3.43 -6.35 1.12
C GLU A 239 -2.44 -6.32 -0.05
N ASP A 240 -2.01 -7.49 -0.49
CA ASP A 240 -1.07 -7.63 -1.61
C ASP A 240 -1.70 -7.07 -2.90
N GLY A 241 -0.91 -6.29 -3.64
CA GLY A 241 -1.21 -5.82 -4.98
C GLY A 241 -0.96 -6.89 -6.04
N TRP A 242 -0.49 -6.47 -7.21
CA TRP A 242 -0.10 -7.40 -8.26
C TRP A 242 1.18 -8.16 -7.87
N MET A 243 1.25 -9.46 -8.21
CA MET A 243 2.39 -10.33 -7.94
C MET A 243 2.65 -11.27 -9.12
N LEU A 244 3.92 -11.61 -9.37
CA LEU A 244 4.34 -12.42 -10.53
C LEU A 244 3.81 -13.87 -10.56
N TYR A 245 3.15 -14.37 -9.51
CA TYR A 245 2.68 -15.76 -9.44
C TYR A 245 1.33 -15.87 -8.73
N LEU A 246 0.24 -15.87 -9.51
CA LEU A 246 -1.11 -16.16 -9.00
C LEU A 246 -1.34 -17.67 -8.94
N VAL A 247 -1.78 -18.18 -7.78
CA VAL A 247 -2.02 -19.62 -7.58
C VAL A 247 -3.25 -20.07 -8.38
N MET A 248 -3.07 -21.09 -9.23
CA MET A 248 -4.16 -21.73 -9.96
C MET A 248 -4.76 -22.89 -9.14
N LYS A 249 -6.07 -23.13 -9.28
CA LYS A 249 -6.69 -24.40 -8.87
C LYS A 249 -5.96 -25.54 -9.57
N MET A 250 -5.24 -26.36 -8.82
CA MET A 250 -4.81 -27.66 -9.32
C MET A 250 -6.06 -28.45 -9.68
N LYS A 251 -6.19 -28.87 -10.95
CA LYS A 251 -7.15 -29.94 -11.27
C LYS A 251 -6.73 -31.15 -10.45
N LYS A 252 -7.65 -31.75 -9.69
CA LYS A 252 -7.44 -33.10 -9.17
C LYS A 252 -7.04 -33.97 -10.36
N MET A 253 -5.81 -34.48 -10.38
CA MET A 253 -5.47 -35.60 -11.25
C MET A 253 -6.37 -36.75 -10.81
N ASN A 254 -7.21 -37.25 -11.71
CA ASN A 254 -7.93 -38.49 -11.47
C ASN A 254 -6.87 -39.60 -11.31
N GLN A 255 -6.65 -40.05 -10.08
CA GLN A 255 -5.99 -41.33 -9.79
C GLN A 255 -6.93 -42.48 -10.17
N SER A 256 -7.21 -42.62 -11.46
CA SER A 256 -7.96 -43.76 -12.01
C SER A 256 -7.36 -44.23 -13.33
N MET A 257 -6.03 -44.31 -13.39
CA MET A 257 -5.26 -45.01 -14.43
C MET A 257 -3.89 -45.40 -13.87
N LEU A 258 -3.91 -46.16 -12.77
CA LEU A 258 -2.79 -46.98 -12.28
C LEU A 258 -3.44 -48.18 -11.58
N LEU A 259 -4.02 -49.05 -12.39
CA LEU A 259 -4.35 -50.45 -12.12
C LEU A 259 -5.12 -50.97 -13.35
N GLN A 260 -4.35 -51.29 -14.39
CA GLN A 260 -4.55 -52.40 -15.32
C GLN A 260 -3.25 -52.59 -16.10
#